data_AF-A0A2E7CUE4-F1
#
_entry.id   AF-A0A2E7CUE4-F1
#
_cell.length_a   1.000
_cell.length_b   1.000
_cell.length_c   1.000
_cell.angle_alpha   90.00
_cell.angle_beta   90.00
_cell.angle_gamma   90.00
#
_symmetry.space_group_name_H-M   'P 1'
#
loop_
_entity.id
_entity.type
_entity.pdbx_description
1 polymer ?
#
loop_
_entity_poly.entity_id
_entity_poly.type
_entity_poly.pdbx_seq_one_letter_code
_entity_poly.pdbx_strand_id
1 'polypeptide(L)'
;MDTIKDFLSQISILQYVLIAVVLFTIYFLSSLLFSSNSSGIQLIPKNTPFVGVVSAGDILEKANIEDILDLDLNLIEDIQDKMEDAIDMVEDQSEIAAEILKNPYEIGIDINQDLFIYVPVEDIKKSEVYLCVSGGVKNSEKIIEIIEEIEDKIPNNNYDDEYGSQKSYFDLDEDEDYNLLISYTINTYRGYYDDESSEYYRDLFAFAWDDDKFLFITNPDSRDESSVDLLEDEVEKLFNLQSDEKISENGSFNDFYSSKTDLCVWASAEGIDEDLISEMVEEIDDETRGEIDLDEEDIMESSGSLFYNFGDGEISIKTQVNLSEGIQKILKEKLEIETSELSIEYKAKFDESGDNTIHVALRSIITLADQFISPRMLRRLF
;
A
#
# COMPACT_ATOMS: atom_id res chain seq x y z
N MET A 1 40.18 25.92 18.36
CA MET A 1 40.62 25.41 17.04
C MET A 1 41.95 24.66 17.12
N ASP A 2 42.87 25.06 18.01
CA ASP A 2 44.17 24.38 18.16
C ASP A 2 44.11 23.05 18.94
N THR A 3 43.15 22.89 19.86
CA THR A 3 42.96 21.65 20.64
C THR A 3 42.47 20.47 19.80
N ILE A 4 41.69 20.73 18.74
CA ILE A 4 41.19 19.70 17.82
C ILE A 4 42.31 19.28 16.86
N LYS A 5 43.15 20.22 16.41
CA LYS A 5 44.30 19.91 15.54
C LYS A 5 45.39 19.11 16.27
N ASP A 6 45.65 19.40 17.54
CA ASP A 6 46.61 18.62 18.34
C ASP A 6 46.11 17.19 18.57
N PHE A 7 44.82 17.01 18.85
CA PHE A 7 44.20 15.69 18.99
C PHE A 7 44.25 14.88 17.67
N LEU A 8 43.95 15.52 16.54
CA LEU A 8 43.99 14.91 15.20
C LEU A 8 45.43 14.55 14.77
N SER A 9 46.46 15.25 15.25
CA SER A 9 47.86 15.01 14.88
C SER A 9 48.51 13.80 15.56
N GLN A 10 47.92 13.31 16.67
CA GLN A 10 48.45 12.17 17.44
C GLN A 10 47.90 10.81 17.00
N ILE A 11 46.91 10.82 16.10
CA ILE A 11 46.23 9.62 15.60
C ILE A 11 46.98 9.11 14.37
N SER A 12 47.46 7.87 14.43
CA SER A 12 48.16 7.23 13.30
C SER A 12 47.19 7.00 12.13
N ILE A 13 47.69 6.97 10.89
CA ILE A 13 46.89 6.73 9.67
C ILE A 13 46.01 5.46 9.82
N LEU A 14 46.51 4.43 10.52
CA LEU A 14 45.77 3.20 10.80
C LEU A 14 44.52 3.43 11.67
N GLN A 15 44.58 4.38 12.61
CA GLN A 15 43.45 4.73 13.48
C GLN A 15 42.43 5.63 12.77
N TYR A 16 42.84 6.45 11.79
CA TYR A 16 41.90 7.16 10.91
C TYR A 16 41.11 6.20 10.02
N VAL A 17 41.77 5.20 9.45
CA VAL A 17 41.11 4.13 8.69
C VAL A 17 40.16 3.34 9.59
N LEU A 18 40.57 3.01 10.82
CA LEU A 18 39.70 2.30 11.77
C LEU A 18 38.45 3.11 12.17
N ILE A 19 38.59 4.41 12.43
CA ILE A 19 37.46 5.30 12.74
C ILE A 19 36.54 5.44 11.52
N ALA A 20 37.10 5.58 10.31
CA ALA A 20 36.31 5.65 9.08
C ALA A 20 35.56 4.33 8.81
N VAL A 21 36.19 3.18 9.04
CA VAL A 21 35.55 1.87 8.93
C VAL A 21 34.44 1.76 9.97
N VAL A 22 34.69 2.08 11.24
CA VAL A 22 33.65 2.01 12.30
C VAL A 22 32.49 2.96 12.01
N LEU A 23 32.73 4.18 11.55
CA LEU A 23 31.66 5.11 11.15
C LEU A 23 30.91 4.62 9.91
N PHE A 24 31.59 4.01 8.95
CA PHE A 24 30.96 3.38 7.79
C PHE A 24 30.16 2.14 8.19
N THR A 25 30.65 1.32 9.12
CA THR A 25 29.93 0.15 9.64
C THR A 25 28.74 0.59 10.50
N ILE A 26 28.86 1.66 11.30
CA ILE A 26 27.75 2.25 12.04
C ILE A 26 26.73 2.87 11.09
N TYR A 27 27.17 3.57 10.03
CA TYR A 27 26.29 4.13 8.99
C TYR A 27 25.58 3.04 8.18
N PHE A 28 26.31 1.99 7.79
CA PHE A 28 25.79 0.84 7.05
C PHE A 28 24.89 -0.03 7.93
N LEU A 29 25.24 -0.27 9.20
CA LEU A 29 24.36 -0.91 10.19
C LEU A 29 23.17 -0.03 10.51
N SER A 30 23.31 1.30 10.57
CA SER A 30 22.18 2.19 10.78
C SER A 30 21.30 2.30 9.53
N SER A 31 21.82 2.13 8.32
CA SER A 31 20.99 2.04 7.12
C SER A 31 20.34 0.65 6.96
N LEU A 32 20.94 -0.40 7.54
CA LEU A 32 20.36 -1.76 7.62
C LEU A 32 19.37 -1.93 8.78
N LEU A 33 19.54 -1.18 9.87
CA LEU A 33 18.69 -1.23 11.08
C LEU A 33 17.68 -0.07 11.15
N PHE A 34 17.86 0.98 10.35
CA PHE A 34 16.98 2.14 10.23
C PHE A 34 16.76 2.55 8.77
N SER A 35 16.60 1.58 7.84
CA SER A 35 15.64 1.85 6.77
C SER A 35 14.30 2.10 7.47
N SER A 36 13.57 3.15 7.10
CA SER A 36 12.22 3.39 7.61
C SER A 36 11.33 2.22 7.19
N ASN A 37 11.38 1.11 7.93
CA ASN A 37 10.57 -0.05 7.67
C ASN A 37 9.21 0.26 8.25
N SER A 38 8.26 0.55 7.37
CA SER A 38 6.86 0.66 7.74
C SER A 38 6.44 -0.63 8.45
N SER A 39 5.84 -0.52 9.64
CA SER A 39 5.42 -1.67 10.43
C SER A 39 4.43 -2.57 9.68
N GLY A 40 3.70 -2.01 8.71
CA GLY A 40 2.78 -2.75 7.83
C GLY A 40 3.45 -3.85 7.00
N ILE A 41 4.77 -3.76 6.74
CA ILE A 41 5.52 -4.80 6.00
C ILE A 41 5.52 -6.14 6.73
N GLN A 42 5.35 -6.12 8.06
CA GLN A 42 5.42 -7.31 8.89
C GLN A 42 4.20 -8.22 8.74
N LEU A 43 3.13 -7.72 8.12
CA LEU A 43 1.87 -8.42 7.87
C LEU A 43 1.83 -9.09 6.48
N ILE A 44 2.90 -8.99 5.71
CA ILE A 44 2.96 -9.51 4.33
C ILE A 44 3.65 -10.88 4.35
N PRO A 45 2.98 -11.97 3.96
CA PRO A 45 3.60 -13.28 3.86
C PRO A 45 4.74 -13.29 2.83
N LYS A 46 5.75 -14.13 3.05
CA LYS A 46 6.93 -14.27 2.20
C LYS A 46 6.60 -14.63 0.75
N ASN A 47 5.59 -15.48 0.58
CA ASN A 47 5.17 -16.00 -0.73
C ASN A 47 4.06 -15.13 -1.35
N THR A 48 3.99 -13.84 -1.01
CA THR A 48 3.03 -12.94 -1.63
C THR A 48 3.48 -12.61 -3.05
N PRO A 49 2.72 -12.94 -4.11
CA PRO A 49 3.17 -12.76 -5.50
C PRO A 49 3.13 -11.31 -5.98
N PHE A 50 2.39 -10.44 -5.32
CA PHE A 50 2.23 -9.03 -5.73
C PHE A 50 2.19 -8.10 -4.52
N VAL A 51 3.03 -7.06 -4.55
CA VAL A 51 3.05 -6.01 -3.52
C VAL A 51 3.21 -4.63 -4.18
N GLY A 52 2.20 -3.79 -4.00
CA GLY A 52 2.27 -2.35 -4.24
C GLY A 52 2.73 -1.62 -2.99
N VAL A 53 3.57 -0.60 -3.16
CA VAL A 53 4.08 0.26 -2.09
C VAL A 53 3.76 1.71 -2.46
N VAL A 54 3.17 2.44 -1.52
CA VAL A 54 2.83 3.87 -1.68
C VAL A 54 3.48 4.65 -0.54
N SER A 55 4.41 5.55 -0.88
CA SER A 55 4.99 6.49 0.09
C SER A 55 4.08 7.72 0.16
N ALA A 56 2.94 7.56 0.84
CA ALA A 56 1.89 8.58 0.91
C ALA A 56 2.41 9.91 1.49
N GLY A 57 3.21 9.86 2.55
CA GLY A 57 3.85 11.03 3.15
C GLY A 57 4.72 11.80 2.15
N ASP A 58 5.61 11.11 1.43
CA ASP A 58 6.47 11.72 0.41
C ASP A 58 5.64 12.38 -0.70
N ILE A 59 4.58 11.70 -1.17
CA ILE A 59 3.66 12.25 -2.18
C ILE A 59 2.98 13.53 -1.69
N LEU A 60 2.51 13.53 -0.43
CA LEU A 60 1.83 14.67 0.17
C LEU A 60 2.79 15.85 0.39
N GLU A 61 3.99 15.59 0.89
CA GLU A 61 5.05 16.60 1.04
C GLU A 61 5.40 17.21 -0.32
N LYS A 62 5.57 16.38 -1.35
CA LYS A 62 5.83 16.81 -2.73
C LYS A 62 4.68 17.59 -3.35
N ALA A 63 3.42 17.26 -3.02
CA ALA A 63 2.26 18.00 -3.50
C ALA A 63 2.22 19.42 -2.94
N ASN A 64 2.74 19.61 -1.72
CA ASN A 64 2.78 20.88 -1.00
C ASN A 64 1.41 21.58 -1.04
N ILE A 65 0.42 20.91 -0.44
CA ILE A 65 -0.99 21.34 -0.44
C ILE A 65 -1.16 22.71 0.22
N GLU A 66 -0.36 23.02 1.24
CA GLU A 66 -0.36 24.34 1.90
C GLU A 66 -0.05 25.45 0.89
N ASP A 67 1.01 25.32 0.10
CA ASP A 67 1.35 26.30 -0.95
C ASP A 67 0.25 26.42 -2.02
N ILE A 68 -0.51 25.35 -2.28
CA ILE A 68 -1.65 25.37 -3.20
C ILE A 68 -2.84 26.13 -2.60
N LEU A 69 -3.10 25.92 -1.31
CA LEU A 69 -4.16 26.62 -0.57
C LEU A 69 -3.84 28.10 -0.32
N ASP A 70 -2.57 28.48 -0.40
CA ASP A 70 -2.12 29.88 -0.32
C ASP A 70 -2.19 30.64 -1.66
N LEU A 71 -2.63 30.00 -2.74
CA LEU A 71 -2.79 30.65 -4.04
C LEU A 71 -3.94 31.67 -4.01
N ASP A 72 -3.63 32.91 -4.41
CA ASP A 72 -4.60 34.01 -4.58
C ASP A 72 -5.51 33.78 -5.81
N LEU A 73 -6.43 32.81 -5.69
CA LEU A 73 -7.41 32.39 -6.69
C LEU A 73 -8.81 32.33 -6.06
N ASN A 74 -9.83 32.82 -6.77
CA ASN A 74 -11.21 32.83 -6.23
C ASN A 74 -11.71 31.40 -5.98
N LEU A 75 -11.29 30.43 -6.79
CA LEU A 75 -11.62 29.02 -6.59
C LEU A 75 -11.08 28.46 -5.26
N ILE A 76 -9.91 28.91 -4.80
CA ILE A 76 -9.31 28.46 -3.54
C ILE A 76 -10.05 29.08 -2.35
N GLU A 77 -10.35 30.39 -2.42
CA GLU A 77 -11.21 31.06 -1.43
C GLU A 77 -12.57 30.34 -1.30
N ASP A 78 -13.23 30.05 -2.42
CA ASP A 78 -14.51 29.32 -2.45
C ASP A 78 -14.40 27.89 -1.86
N ILE A 79 -13.26 27.21 -2.02
CA ILE A 79 -13.01 25.87 -1.46
C ILE A 79 -12.82 25.97 0.07
N GLN A 80 -12.02 26.94 0.53
CA GLN A 80 -11.76 27.16 1.95
C GLN A 80 -13.05 27.52 2.70
N ASP A 81 -13.83 28.49 2.18
CA ASP A 81 -15.11 28.89 2.77
C ASP A 81 -16.07 27.69 2.90
N LYS A 82 -16.17 26.85 1.87
CA LYS A 82 -17.02 25.65 1.89
C LYS A 82 -16.52 24.56 2.82
N MET A 83 -15.21 24.43 2.96
CA MET A 83 -14.61 23.49 3.90
C MET A 83 -14.89 23.92 5.34
N GLU A 84 -14.82 25.22 5.65
CA GLU A 84 -15.22 25.79 6.93
C GLU A 84 -16.70 25.56 7.21
N ASP A 85 -17.59 25.88 6.25
CA ASP A 85 -19.03 25.60 6.37
C ASP A 85 -19.31 24.10 6.61
N ALA A 86 -18.60 23.20 5.93
CA ALA A 86 -18.77 21.75 6.08
C ALA A 86 -18.28 21.27 7.46
N ILE A 87 -17.16 21.79 7.93
CA ILE A 87 -16.61 21.50 9.26
C ILE A 87 -17.60 21.92 10.34
N ASP A 88 -18.11 23.16 10.29
CA ASP A 88 -19.08 23.67 11.26
C ASP A 88 -20.36 22.82 11.30
N MET A 89 -20.85 22.40 10.13
CA MET A 89 -22.02 21.52 10.03
C MET A 89 -21.80 20.12 10.61
N VAL A 90 -20.57 19.60 10.50
CA VAL A 90 -20.21 18.27 10.98
C VAL A 90 -19.89 18.29 12.48
N GLU A 91 -19.30 19.38 13.00
CA GLU A 91 -18.96 19.53 14.43
C GLU A 91 -20.19 19.40 15.34
N ASP A 92 -21.34 19.91 14.89
CA ASP A 92 -22.63 19.75 15.59
C ASP A 92 -23.10 18.29 15.69
N GLN A 93 -22.59 17.41 14.83
CA GLN A 93 -22.96 15.99 14.74
C GLN A 93 -21.85 15.05 15.23
N SER A 94 -20.60 15.51 15.22
CA SER A 94 -19.39 14.71 15.38
C SER A 94 -18.18 15.59 15.67
N GLU A 95 -17.65 15.52 16.89
CA GLU A 95 -16.40 16.21 17.21
C GLU A 95 -15.23 15.58 16.44
N ILE A 96 -15.21 14.25 16.32
CA ILE A 96 -14.13 13.52 15.64
C ILE A 96 -14.17 13.72 14.12
N ALA A 97 -15.34 13.65 13.47
CA ALA A 97 -15.40 13.88 12.02
C ALA A 97 -15.06 15.33 11.66
N ALA A 98 -15.37 16.30 12.53
CA ALA A 98 -14.90 17.67 12.35
C ALA A 98 -13.38 17.78 12.51
N GLU A 99 -12.79 17.08 13.49
CA GLU A 99 -11.33 16.99 13.68
C GLU A 99 -10.63 16.36 12.47
N ILE A 100 -11.19 15.28 11.90
CA ILE A 100 -10.66 14.64 10.68
C ILE A 100 -10.75 15.57 9.47
N LEU A 101 -11.85 16.32 9.31
CA LEU A 101 -11.97 17.30 8.24
C LEU A 101 -11.00 18.48 8.41
N LYS A 102 -10.75 18.90 9.66
CA LYS A 102 -9.75 19.93 9.99
C LYS A 102 -8.32 19.42 9.74
N ASN A 103 -8.06 18.16 10.09
CA ASN A 103 -6.75 17.54 9.95
C ASN A 103 -6.89 16.05 9.57
N PRO A 104 -6.88 15.72 8.28
CA PRO A 104 -7.01 14.32 7.84
C PRO A 104 -5.80 13.45 8.25
N TYR A 105 -4.72 14.05 8.77
CA TYR A 105 -3.57 13.35 9.34
C TYR A 105 -3.76 12.88 10.79
N GLU A 106 -4.93 13.16 11.39
CA GLU A 106 -5.28 12.79 12.76
C GLU A 106 -6.28 11.62 12.84
N ILE A 107 -6.32 10.76 11.81
CA ILE A 107 -7.14 9.54 11.80
C ILE A 107 -6.50 8.34 12.55
N GLY A 108 -5.37 8.55 13.24
CA GLY A 108 -4.63 7.50 13.95
C GLY A 108 -3.70 6.62 13.10
N ILE A 109 -3.78 6.71 11.77
CA ILE A 109 -2.86 6.07 10.81
C ILE A 109 -1.59 6.91 10.61
N ASP A 110 -0.41 6.27 10.56
CA ASP A 110 0.85 6.94 10.27
C ASP A 110 1.11 7.06 8.76
N ILE A 111 0.62 8.16 8.17
CA ILE A 111 0.80 8.45 6.74
C ILE A 111 2.25 8.66 6.30
N ASN A 112 3.20 8.82 7.24
CA ASN A 112 4.62 8.93 6.92
C ASN A 112 5.30 7.57 6.77
N GLN A 113 4.61 6.49 7.16
CA GLN A 113 5.02 5.14 6.84
C GLN A 113 4.45 4.72 5.49
N ASP A 114 5.17 3.84 4.79
CA ASP A 114 4.71 3.28 3.53
C ASP A 114 3.40 2.49 3.74
N LEU A 115 2.46 2.67 2.80
CA LEU A 115 1.28 1.84 2.67
C LEU A 115 1.57 0.69 1.70
N PHE A 116 1.22 -0.53 2.09
CA PHE A 116 1.34 -1.71 1.25
C PHE A 116 -0.03 -2.16 0.76
N ILE A 117 -0.13 -2.52 -0.51
CA ILE A 117 -1.33 -3.11 -1.11
C ILE A 117 -0.92 -4.44 -1.72
N TYR A 118 -1.51 -5.54 -1.27
CA TYR A 118 -1.03 -6.87 -1.66
C TYR A 118 -2.16 -7.90 -1.68
N VAL A 119 -1.88 -9.01 -2.34
CA VAL A 119 -2.81 -10.13 -2.47
C VAL A 119 -2.09 -11.38 -2.00
N PRO A 120 -2.29 -11.83 -0.76
CA PRO A 120 -1.83 -13.16 -0.35
C PRO A 120 -2.62 -14.20 -1.15
N VAL A 121 -1.90 -15.19 -1.69
CA VAL A 121 -2.47 -16.31 -2.43
C VAL A 121 -2.12 -17.57 -1.65
N GLU A 122 -3.09 -18.14 -0.96
CA GLU A 122 -2.90 -19.39 -0.20
C GLU A 122 -3.16 -20.63 -1.05
N ASP A 123 -4.31 -20.67 -1.72
CA ASP A 123 -4.74 -21.82 -2.52
C ASP A 123 -5.66 -21.35 -3.66
N ILE A 124 -5.10 -21.27 -4.86
CA ILE A 124 -5.84 -20.86 -6.07
C ILE A 124 -7.01 -21.81 -6.34
N LYS A 125 -6.94 -23.09 -5.90
CA LYS A 125 -8.00 -24.07 -6.12
C LYS A 125 -9.19 -23.90 -5.18
N LYS A 126 -9.00 -23.19 -4.06
CA LYS A 126 -10.09 -22.83 -3.13
C LYS A 126 -10.68 -21.44 -3.38
N SER A 127 -10.10 -20.65 -4.28
CA SER A 127 -10.52 -19.27 -4.57
C SER A 127 -10.49 -18.34 -3.34
N GLU A 128 -9.62 -18.61 -2.38
CA GLU A 128 -9.41 -17.75 -1.20
C GLU A 128 -8.38 -16.67 -1.56
N VAL A 129 -8.87 -15.62 -2.24
CA VAL A 129 -8.06 -14.46 -2.62
C VAL A 129 -8.48 -13.27 -1.78
N TYR A 130 -7.54 -12.73 -1.02
CA TYR A 130 -7.76 -11.55 -0.20
C TYR A 130 -7.08 -10.33 -0.82
N LEU A 131 -7.73 -9.17 -0.74
CA LEU A 131 -7.09 -7.89 -0.99
C LEU A 131 -6.74 -7.26 0.35
N CYS A 132 -5.44 -7.10 0.58
CA CYS A 132 -4.92 -6.54 1.82
C CYS A 132 -4.33 -5.15 1.58
N VAL A 133 -4.53 -4.28 2.57
CA VAL A 133 -3.86 -2.99 2.68
C VAL A 133 -3.29 -2.88 4.09
N SER A 134 -1.97 -2.68 4.23
CA SER A 134 -1.33 -2.55 5.55
C SER A 134 -0.45 -1.31 5.63
N GLY A 135 -0.25 -0.82 6.84
CA GLY A 135 0.58 0.36 7.10
C GLY A 135 0.85 0.57 8.58
N GLY A 136 1.48 1.70 8.91
CA GLY A 136 1.80 2.06 10.29
C GLY A 136 0.62 2.68 11.04
N VAL A 137 0.56 2.44 12.35
CA VAL A 137 -0.33 3.13 13.28
C VAL A 137 0.46 4.20 14.01
N LYS A 138 -0.15 5.39 14.12
CA LYS A 138 0.39 6.54 14.87
C LYS A 138 -0.27 6.66 16.25
N ASN A 139 -1.56 6.34 16.34
CA ASN A 139 -2.34 6.39 17.56
C ASN A 139 -3.52 5.40 17.49
N SER A 140 -3.38 4.26 18.16
CA SER A 140 -4.38 3.19 18.23
C SER A 140 -5.66 3.63 18.98
N GLU A 141 -5.52 4.40 20.06
CA GLU A 141 -6.66 4.96 20.81
C GLU A 141 -7.53 5.83 19.90
N LYS A 142 -6.91 6.64 19.02
CA LYS A 142 -7.66 7.50 18.09
C LYS A 142 -8.47 6.69 17.07
N ILE A 143 -7.95 5.53 16.65
CA ILE A 143 -8.66 4.62 15.75
C ILE A 143 -9.92 4.07 16.44
N ILE A 144 -9.80 3.64 17.70
CA ILE A 144 -10.92 3.15 18.51
C ILE A 144 -11.99 4.25 18.63
N GLU A 145 -11.60 5.46 19.02
CA GLU A 145 -12.52 6.60 19.15
C GLU A 145 -13.32 6.84 17.86
N ILE A 146 -12.66 6.79 16.69
CA ILE A 146 -13.30 6.96 15.38
C ILE A 146 -14.29 5.82 15.10
N ILE A 147 -13.91 4.58 15.39
CA ILE A 147 -14.72 3.40 15.09
C ILE A 147 -15.96 3.35 15.99
N GLU A 148 -15.82 3.61 17.29
CA GLU A 148 -16.95 3.69 18.23
C GLU A 148 -17.97 4.76 17.80
N GLU A 149 -17.50 5.92 17.33
CA GLU A 149 -18.40 6.97 16.84
C GLU A 149 -19.11 6.58 15.52
N ILE A 150 -18.43 5.84 14.64
CA ILE A 150 -19.05 5.28 13.42
C ILE A 150 -20.09 4.22 13.79
N GLU A 151 -19.79 3.33 14.73
CA GLU A 151 -20.71 2.29 15.22
C GLU A 151 -22.02 2.90 15.75
N ASP A 152 -21.92 3.93 16.59
CA ASP A 152 -23.09 4.65 17.14
C ASP A 152 -24.00 5.26 16.05
N LYS A 153 -23.45 5.52 14.86
CA LYS A 153 -24.13 6.15 13.72
C LYS A 153 -24.58 5.17 12.64
N ILE A 154 -23.99 3.97 12.59
CA ILE A 154 -24.40 2.87 11.72
C ILE A 154 -25.22 1.91 12.57
N PRO A 155 -26.54 2.13 12.76
CA PRO A 155 -27.36 1.11 13.38
C PRO A 155 -27.27 -0.15 12.53
N ASN A 156 -27.12 -1.31 13.18
CA ASN A 156 -27.36 -2.63 12.57
C ASN A 156 -28.75 -2.62 11.93
N ASN A 157 -28.78 -2.22 10.66
CA ASN A 157 -30.00 -1.82 9.98
C ASN A 157 -30.67 -3.07 9.47
N ASN A 158 -31.77 -3.42 10.11
CA ASN A 158 -32.63 -4.52 9.69
C ASN A 158 -33.75 -3.94 8.82
N TYR A 159 -33.61 -4.08 7.50
CA TYR A 159 -34.71 -3.88 6.57
C TYR A 159 -35.36 -5.24 6.33
N ASP A 160 -36.69 -5.35 6.47
CA ASP A 160 -37.44 -6.60 6.19
C ASP A 160 -38.74 -6.23 5.46
N ASP A 161 -38.95 -6.81 4.28
CA ASP A 161 -40.18 -6.71 3.52
C ASP A 161 -40.65 -8.08 3.01
N GLU A 162 -41.72 -8.10 2.21
CA GLU A 162 -42.31 -9.35 1.71
C GLU A 162 -41.35 -10.14 0.80
N TYR A 163 -40.36 -9.49 0.19
CA TYR A 163 -39.47 -10.08 -0.80
C TYR A 163 -38.07 -10.38 -0.25
N GLY A 164 -37.69 -9.79 0.87
CA GLY A 164 -36.40 -10.07 1.50
C GLY A 164 -36.09 -9.25 2.73
N SER A 165 -34.93 -9.52 3.31
CA SER A 165 -34.39 -8.73 4.41
C SER A 165 -32.92 -8.41 4.18
N GLN A 166 -32.46 -7.28 4.72
CA GLN A 166 -31.06 -6.90 4.79
C GLN A 166 -30.69 -6.68 6.25
N LYS A 167 -29.55 -7.22 6.67
CA LYS A 167 -28.94 -6.98 7.97
C LYS A 167 -27.48 -6.58 7.78
N SER A 168 -27.08 -5.45 8.32
CA SER A 168 -25.66 -5.07 8.39
C SER A 168 -25.13 -5.35 9.79
N TYR A 169 -23.90 -5.82 9.85
CA TYR A 169 -23.12 -6.14 11.05
C TYR A 169 -21.88 -5.25 11.03
N PHE A 170 -21.53 -4.72 12.19
CA PHE A 170 -20.36 -3.90 12.45
C PHE A 170 -19.93 -4.22 13.87
N ASP A 171 -19.02 -5.18 14.00
CA ASP A 171 -18.66 -5.79 15.28
C ASP A 171 -17.19 -5.47 15.57
N LEU A 172 -16.96 -4.79 16.70
CA LEU A 172 -15.64 -4.51 17.24
C LEU A 172 -15.31 -5.56 18.31
N ASP A 173 -14.22 -6.30 18.10
CA ASP A 173 -13.62 -7.22 19.06
C ASP A 173 -12.26 -6.70 19.52
N GLU A 174 -12.02 -6.78 20.82
CA GLU A 174 -10.75 -6.40 21.45
C GLU A 174 -10.03 -7.69 21.86
N ASP A 175 -9.08 -8.16 21.03
CA ASP A 175 -8.22 -9.30 21.38
C ASP A 175 -6.99 -8.84 22.18
N GLU A 176 -6.30 -9.78 22.84
CA GLU A 176 -5.08 -9.49 23.62
C GLU A 176 -3.93 -8.96 22.75
N ASP A 177 -3.89 -9.34 21.46
CA ASP A 177 -2.79 -9.04 20.54
C ASP A 177 -3.09 -7.91 19.55
N TYR A 178 -4.35 -7.72 19.15
CA TYR A 178 -4.80 -6.66 18.24
C TYR A 178 -6.30 -6.38 18.43
N ASN A 179 -6.74 -5.19 18.02
CA ASN A 179 -8.16 -4.87 17.89
C ASN A 179 -8.64 -5.29 16.50
N LEU A 180 -9.88 -5.74 16.40
CA LEU A 180 -10.49 -6.25 15.18
C LEU A 180 -11.87 -5.63 14.99
N LEU A 181 -12.05 -4.93 13.88
CA LEU A 181 -13.35 -4.54 13.38
C LEU A 181 -13.73 -5.46 12.22
N ILE A 182 -14.90 -6.10 12.28
CA ILE A 182 -15.49 -6.83 11.17
C ILE A 182 -16.82 -6.21 10.78
N SER A 183 -17.02 -6.07 9.47
CA SER A 183 -18.27 -5.56 8.94
C SER A 183 -18.69 -6.34 7.72
N TYR A 184 -19.98 -6.68 7.66
CA TYR A 184 -20.59 -7.37 6.52
C TYR A 184 -22.10 -7.12 6.47
N THR A 185 -22.70 -7.40 5.32
CA THR A 185 -24.15 -7.33 5.13
C THR A 185 -24.69 -8.66 4.66
N ILE A 186 -25.69 -9.17 5.37
CA ILE A 186 -26.50 -10.33 5.00
C ILE A 186 -27.74 -9.85 4.24
N ASN A 187 -27.93 -10.33 3.01
CA ASN A 187 -29.19 -10.19 2.29
C ASN A 187 -29.90 -11.54 2.24
N THR A 188 -31.16 -11.55 2.64
CA THR A 188 -32.05 -12.70 2.55
C THR A 188 -33.06 -12.45 1.45
N TYR A 189 -33.16 -13.34 0.46
CA TYR A 189 -34.19 -13.27 -0.58
C TYR A 189 -35.22 -14.37 -0.33
N ARG A 190 -36.53 -14.03 -0.30
CA ARG A 190 -37.61 -15.02 -0.15
C ARG A 190 -38.19 -15.36 -1.52
N GLY A 191 -38.15 -16.64 -1.89
CA GLY A 191 -38.73 -17.13 -3.13
C GLY A 191 -40.26 -16.92 -3.18
N TYR A 192 -40.78 -16.43 -4.31
CA TYR A 192 -42.24 -16.22 -4.48
C TYR A 192 -43.04 -17.53 -4.57
N TYR A 193 -42.37 -18.66 -4.81
CA TYR A 193 -43.00 -19.96 -5.10
C TYR A 193 -42.57 -21.10 -4.18
N ASP A 194 -41.51 -20.93 -3.39
CA ASP A 194 -41.02 -21.92 -2.43
C ASP A 194 -40.64 -21.18 -1.14
N ASP A 195 -40.93 -21.77 0.02
CA ASP A 195 -40.55 -21.27 1.35
C ASP A 195 -39.01 -21.30 1.58
N GLU A 196 -38.21 -21.45 0.53
CA GLU A 196 -36.76 -21.39 0.57
C GLU A 196 -36.29 -19.93 0.54
N SER A 197 -35.54 -19.56 1.58
CA SER A 197 -34.80 -18.31 1.63
C SER A 197 -33.33 -18.57 1.33
N SER A 198 -32.75 -17.78 0.43
CA SER A 198 -31.31 -17.76 0.19
C SER A 198 -30.69 -16.57 0.92
N GLU A 199 -29.66 -16.82 1.71
CA GLU A 199 -28.85 -15.78 2.35
C GLU A 199 -27.57 -15.55 1.54
N TYR A 200 -27.13 -14.30 1.48
CA TYR A 200 -25.97 -13.88 0.74
C TYR A 200 -25.20 -12.81 1.49
N TYR A 201 -23.91 -13.06 1.67
CA TYR A 201 -22.99 -12.17 2.37
C TYR A 201 -22.31 -11.26 1.35
N ARG A 202 -22.23 -9.97 1.66
CA ARG A 202 -21.58 -8.96 0.83
C ARG A 202 -20.96 -7.86 1.67
N ASP A 203 -20.12 -7.06 1.03
CA ASP A 203 -19.41 -5.94 1.64
C ASP A 203 -18.63 -6.37 2.90
N LEU A 204 -18.12 -7.62 2.88
CA LEU A 204 -17.34 -8.22 3.95
C LEU A 204 -15.92 -7.65 3.96
N PHE A 205 -15.53 -7.04 5.06
CA PHE A 205 -14.16 -6.61 5.32
C PHE A 205 -13.84 -6.73 6.80
N ALA A 206 -12.54 -6.81 7.07
CA ALA A 206 -11.99 -6.66 8.40
C ALA A 206 -10.96 -5.52 8.40
N PHE A 207 -10.91 -4.82 9.52
CA PHE A 207 -9.91 -3.82 9.81
C PHE A 207 -9.32 -4.16 11.18
N ALA A 208 -8.06 -4.57 11.21
CA ALA A 208 -7.37 -4.98 12.42
C ALA A 208 -6.18 -4.06 12.69
N TRP A 209 -5.88 -3.77 13.94
CA TRP A 209 -4.76 -2.90 14.30
C TRP A 209 -4.23 -3.16 15.72
N ASP A 210 -2.93 -2.95 15.88
CA ASP A 210 -2.28 -2.81 17.18
C ASP A 210 -1.67 -1.41 17.32
N ASP A 211 -0.77 -1.22 18.28
CA ASP A 211 -0.10 0.07 18.50
C ASP A 211 0.88 0.47 17.38
N ASP A 212 1.34 -0.48 16.56
CA ASP A 212 2.41 -0.30 15.57
C ASP A 212 1.89 -0.32 14.13
N LYS A 213 0.89 -1.16 13.82
CA LYS A 213 0.47 -1.48 12.45
C LYS A 213 -1.02 -1.77 12.33
N PHE A 214 -1.55 -1.54 11.12
CA PHE A 214 -2.91 -1.92 10.77
C PHE A 214 -2.95 -2.81 9.53
N LEU A 215 -4.04 -3.55 9.41
CA LEU A 215 -4.44 -4.37 8.28
C LEU A 215 -5.89 -4.05 7.93
N PHE A 216 -6.15 -3.62 6.71
CA PHE A 216 -7.45 -3.73 6.08
C PHE A 216 -7.42 -4.94 5.16
N ILE A 217 -8.42 -5.83 5.27
CA ILE A 217 -8.50 -7.03 4.45
C ILE A 217 -9.95 -7.28 4.01
N THR A 218 -10.12 -7.67 2.76
CA THR A 218 -11.42 -8.04 2.20
C THR A 218 -11.29 -9.22 1.25
N ASN A 219 -12.32 -10.05 1.19
CA ASN A 219 -12.46 -11.12 0.20
C ASN A 219 -13.57 -10.73 -0.79
N PRO A 220 -13.25 -10.32 -2.03
CA PRO A 220 -14.25 -9.87 -3.01
C PRO A 220 -15.19 -11.00 -3.47
N ASP A 221 -14.76 -12.25 -3.31
CA ASP A 221 -15.47 -13.46 -3.70
C ASP A 221 -16.23 -14.11 -2.54
N SER A 222 -16.24 -13.50 -1.34
CA SER A 222 -17.08 -13.92 -0.21
C SER A 222 -18.57 -13.83 -0.53
N ARG A 223 -19.29 -14.91 -0.18
CA ARG A 223 -20.73 -15.09 -0.49
C ARG A 223 -21.50 -15.79 0.62
N ASP A 224 -20.82 -16.38 1.59
CA ASP A 224 -21.42 -17.25 2.61
C ASP A 224 -20.94 -16.94 4.03
N GLU A 225 -21.58 -17.57 5.01
CA GLU A 225 -21.30 -17.38 6.43
C GLU A 225 -19.86 -17.80 6.79
N SER A 226 -19.37 -18.91 6.23
CA SER A 226 -17.99 -19.38 6.46
C SER A 226 -16.94 -18.37 6.01
N SER A 227 -17.29 -17.46 5.10
CA SER A 227 -16.35 -16.43 4.64
C SER A 227 -15.99 -15.42 5.74
N VAL A 228 -16.83 -15.25 6.77
CA VAL A 228 -16.51 -14.40 7.94
C VAL A 228 -15.43 -15.05 8.78
N ASP A 229 -15.64 -16.31 9.18
CA ASP A 229 -14.67 -17.11 9.94
C ASP A 229 -13.31 -17.19 9.22
N LEU A 230 -13.32 -17.41 7.90
CA LEU A 230 -12.09 -17.48 7.10
C LEU A 230 -11.34 -16.14 7.05
N LEU A 231 -12.05 -15.01 7.12
CA LEU A 231 -11.44 -13.69 7.15
C LEU A 231 -10.79 -13.42 8.51
N GLU A 232 -11.43 -13.83 9.61
CA GLU A 232 -10.87 -13.79 10.96
C GLU A 232 -9.60 -14.64 11.06
N ASP A 233 -9.65 -15.88 10.58
CA ASP A 233 -8.51 -16.79 10.54
C ASP A 233 -7.33 -16.18 9.76
N GLU A 234 -7.58 -15.54 8.61
CA GLU A 234 -6.52 -14.88 7.85
C GLU A 234 -5.96 -13.65 8.57
N VAL A 235 -6.78 -12.84 9.26
CA VAL A 235 -6.28 -11.74 10.10
C VAL A 235 -5.36 -12.28 11.20
N GLU A 236 -5.81 -13.29 11.95
CA GLU A 236 -5.03 -13.89 13.05
C GLU A 236 -3.68 -14.39 12.53
N LYS A 237 -3.69 -15.11 11.41
CA LYS A 237 -2.48 -15.60 10.75
C LYS A 237 -1.54 -14.47 10.35
N LEU A 238 -2.03 -13.42 9.70
CA LEU A 238 -1.19 -12.31 9.22
C LEU A 238 -0.55 -11.52 10.38
N PHE A 239 -1.24 -11.37 11.51
CA PHE A 239 -0.66 -10.77 12.72
C PHE A 239 0.37 -11.69 13.41
N ASN A 240 0.24 -13.00 13.25
CA ASN A 240 1.08 -14.01 13.92
C ASN A 240 2.20 -14.62 13.04
N LEU A 241 2.47 -14.05 11.86
CA LEU A 241 3.55 -14.49 10.98
C LEU A 241 4.89 -14.57 11.72
N GLN A 242 5.57 -15.71 11.63
CA GLN A 242 6.92 -15.87 12.14
C GLN A 242 7.92 -15.09 11.30
N SER A 243 9.11 -14.82 11.84
CA SER A 243 10.10 -13.99 11.14
C SER A 243 10.46 -14.54 9.76
N ASP A 244 10.61 -15.86 9.62
CA ASP A 244 10.93 -16.56 8.37
C ASP A 244 9.78 -16.64 7.37
N GLU A 245 8.56 -16.33 7.80
CA GLU A 245 7.34 -16.32 7.00
C GLU A 245 7.00 -14.93 6.44
N LYS A 246 7.76 -13.88 6.80
CA LYS A 246 7.52 -12.50 6.37
C LYS A 246 8.20 -12.19 5.03
N ILE A 247 7.61 -11.28 4.26
CA ILE A 247 8.18 -10.78 2.99
C ILE A 247 9.56 -10.16 3.14
N SER A 248 9.92 -9.68 4.34
CA SER A 248 11.27 -9.20 4.65
C SER A 248 12.35 -10.27 4.55
N GLU A 249 11.99 -11.54 4.43
CA GLU A 249 12.93 -12.64 4.18
C GLU A 249 13.01 -13.02 2.69
N ASN A 250 12.24 -12.34 1.83
CA ASN A 250 12.37 -12.44 0.39
C ASN A 250 13.46 -11.48 -0.10
N GLY A 251 14.58 -12.03 -0.59
CA GLY A 251 15.73 -11.26 -1.04
C GLY A 251 15.40 -10.33 -2.21
N SER A 252 14.63 -10.80 -3.20
CA SER A 252 14.22 -9.98 -4.34
C SER A 252 13.33 -8.81 -3.92
N PHE A 253 12.37 -9.07 -3.03
CA PHE A 253 11.52 -8.01 -2.50
C PHE A 253 12.33 -6.96 -1.74
N ASN A 254 13.31 -7.37 -0.93
CA ASN A 254 14.17 -6.44 -0.20
C ASN A 254 14.99 -5.54 -1.14
N ASP A 255 15.55 -6.11 -2.21
CA ASP A 255 16.28 -5.35 -3.22
C ASP A 255 15.37 -4.31 -3.90
N PHE A 256 14.14 -4.72 -4.24
CA PHE A 256 13.10 -3.82 -4.74
C PHE A 256 12.75 -2.71 -3.74
N TYR A 257 12.43 -3.07 -2.49
CA TYR A 257 11.95 -2.15 -1.47
C TYR A 257 13.03 -1.16 -1.02
N SER A 258 14.31 -1.55 -1.09
CA SER A 258 15.45 -0.66 -0.88
C SER A 258 15.57 0.43 -1.95
N SER A 259 15.03 0.16 -3.15
CA SER A 259 15.01 1.07 -4.30
C SER A 259 13.67 1.80 -4.47
N LYS A 260 12.79 1.74 -3.46
CA LYS A 260 11.46 2.33 -3.54
C LYS A 260 11.52 3.83 -3.87
N THR A 261 10.48 4.26 -4.56
CA THR A 261 10.14 5.64 -4.91
C THR A 261 8.70 5.90 -4.44
N ASP A 262 8.06 6.95 -4.95
CA ASP A 262 6.74 7.38 -4.46
C ASP A 262 5.63 6.32 -4.61
N LEU A 263 5.59 5.65 -5.76
CA LEU A 263 4.67 4.55 -6.04
C LEU A 263 5.46 3.43 -6.68
N CYS A 264 5.44 2.26 -6.07
CA CYS A 264 6.18 1.10 -6.54
C CYS A 264 5.29 -0.13 -6.59
N VAL A 265 5.60 -1.03 -7.50
CA VAL A 265 4.94 -2.33 -7.61
C VAL A 265 6.02 -3.37 -7.81
N TRP A 266 5.92 -4.46 -7.08
CA TRP A 266 6.74 -5.65 -7.23
C TRP A 266 5.86 -6.87 -7.44
N ALA A 267 6.32 -7.77 -8.29
CA ALA A 267 5.69 -9.05 -8.53
C ALA A 267 6.74 -10.15 -8.65
N SER A 268 6.41 -11.33 -8.13
CA SER A 268 7.26 -12.52 -8.18
C SER A 268 6.41 -13.76 -8.43
N ALA A 269 7.00 -14.75 -9.08
CA ALA A 269 6.38 -16.05 -9.29
C ALA A 269 6.58 -17.01 -8.11
N GLU A 270 7.46 -16.71 -7.14
CA GLU A 270 7.71 -17.52 -5.93
C GLU A 270 6.44 -17.82 -5.11
N GLY A 271 5.40 -17.01 -5.27
CA GLY A 271 4.10 -17.14 -4.59
C GLY A 271 2.96 -17.74 -5.41
N ILE A 272 3.23 -18.16 -6.65
CA ILE A 272 2.21 -18.67 -7.58
C ILE A 272 2.17 -20.20 -7.48
N ASP A 273 0.97 -20.80 -7.63
CA ASP A 273 0.79 -22.26 -7.66
C ASP A 273 1.73 -22.90 -8.68
N GLU A 274 2.49 -23.91 -8.24
CA GLU A 274 3.45 -24.65 -9.06
C GLU A 274 2.77 -25.24 -10.31
N ASP A 275 1.52 -25.69 -10.22
CA ASP A 275 0.79 -26.22 -11.37
C ASP A 275 0.61 -25.14 -12.47
N LEU A 276 0.35 -23.88 -12.09
CA LEU A 276 0.25 -22.77 -13.06
C LEU A 276 1.61 -22.43 -13.67
N ILE A 277 2.68 -22.49 -12.87
CA ILE A 277 4.03 -22.25 -13.36
C ILE A 277 4.47 -23.38 -14.30
N SER A 278 4.17 -24.63 -13.98
CA SER A 278 4.43 -25.79 -14.85
C SER A 278 3.71 -25.64 -16.19
N GLU A 279 2.44 -25.20 -16.22
CA GLU A 279 1.74 -24.91 -17.48
C GLU A 279 2.47 -23.84 -18.32
N MET A 280 2.99 -22.79 -17.69
CA MET A 280 3.78 -21.76 -18.37
C MET A 280 5.12 -22.30 -18.90
N VAL A 281 5.80 -23.14 -18.13
CA VAL A 281 7.07 -23.77 -18.53
C VAL A 281 6.84 -24.72 -19.71
N GLU A 282 5.80 -25.55 -19.66
CA GLU A 282 5.40 -26.44 -20.78
C GLU A 282 5.09 -25.64 -22.05
N GLU A 283 4.37 -24.52 -21.94
CA GLU A 283 4.06 -23.66 -23.08
C GLU A 283 5.34 -23.05 -23.70
N ILE A 284 6.31 -22.62 -22.89
CA ILE A 284 7.60 -22.11 -23.37
C ILE A 284 8.40 -23.21 -24.09
N ASP A 285 8.46 -24.42 -23.54
CA ASP A 285 9.13 -25.56 -24.18
C ASP A 285 8.50 -25.88 -25.54
N ASP A 286 7.17 -25.96 -25.60
CA ASP A 286 6.41 -26.26 -26.82
C ASP A 286 6.58 -25.17 -27.90
N GLU A 287 6.47 -23.89 -27.53
CA GLU A 287 6.62 -22.77 -28.47
C GLU A 287 8.04 -22.67 -29.03
N THR A 288 9.03 -22.94 -28.19
CA THR A 288 10.45 -22.88 -28.56
C THR A 288 10.95 -24.19 -29.16
N ARG A 289 10.15 -25.25 -29.11
CA ARG A 289 10.49 -26.62 -29.54
C ARG A 289 11.69 -27.18 -28.76
N GLY A 290 11.75 -26.92 -27.47
CA GLY A 290 12.83 -27.31 -26.57
C GLY A 290 14.16 -26.61 -26.83
N GLU A 291 14.11 -25.43 -27.44
CA GLU A 291 15.31 -24.58 -27.55
C GLU A 291 15.59 -23.78 -26.28
N ILE A 292 14.56 -23.53 -25.46
CA ILE A 292 14.63 -22.92 -24.14
C ILE A 292 14.23 -23.98 -23.13
N ASP A 293 15.18 -24.37 -22.28
CA ASP A 293 15.02 -25.38 -21.24
C ASP A 293 15.04 -24.63 -19.90
N LEU A 294 13.86 -24.41 -19.33
CA LEU A 294 13.60 -23.76 -18.05
C LEU A 294 12.84 -24.74 -17.17
N ASP A 295 13.06 -24.67 -15.87
CA ASP A 295 12.21 -25.33 -14.88
C ASP A 295 11.35 -24.31 -14.13
N GLU A 296 10.48 -24.80 -13.24
CA GLU A 296 9.61 -23.97 -12.43
C GLU A 296 10.40 -23.03 -11.51
N GLU A 297 11.54 -23.48 -10.97
CA GLU A 297 12.42 -22.70 -10.08
C GLU A 297 13.00 -21.49 -10.83
N ASP A 298 13.43 -21.68 -12.08
CA ASP A 298 13.92 -20.60 -12.93
C ASP A 298 12.88 -19.49 -13.16
N ILE A 299 11.59 -19.83 -13.19
CA ILE A 299 10.51 -18.84 -13.28
C ILE A 299 10.22 -18.21 -11.92
N MET A 300 10.11 -19.03 -10.87
CA MET A 300 9.79 -18.61 -9.50
C MET A 300 10.81 -17.65 -8.90
N GLU A 301 12.10 -17.82 -9.19
CA GLU A 301 13.16 -16.93 -8.71
C GLU A 301 13.21 -15.58 -9.45
N SER A 302 12.45 -15.43 -10.55
CA SER A 302 12.39 -14.19 -11.30
C SER A 302 11.35 -13.23 -10.74
N SER A 303 11.61 -11.93 -10.88
CA SER A 303 10.70 -10.90 -10.36
C SER A 303 10.68 -9.66 -11.24
N GLY A 304 9.52 -9.00 -11.27
CA GLY A 304 9.29 -7.75 -11.96
C GLY A 304 9.06 -6.62 -10.97
N SER A 305 9.49 -5.42 -11.32
CA SER A 305 9.24 -4.22 -10.55
C SER A 305 8.96 -3.01 -11.44
N LEU A 306 8.15 -2.10 -10.92
CA LEU A 306 7.76 -0.85 -11.55
C LEU A 306 7.88 0.26 -10.50
N PHE A 307 8.64 1.30 -10.82
CA PHE A 307 8.91 2.43 -9.95
C PHE A 307 8.40 3.70 -10.63
N TYR A 308 7.53 4.44 -9.96
CA TYR A 308 7.09 5.77 -10.32
C TYR A 308 7.66 6.78 -9.34
N ASN A 309 8.35 7.77 -9.87
CA ASN A 309 8.94 8.85 -9.09
C ASN A 309 8.52 10.20 -9.65
N PHE A 310 7.98 11.04 -8.78
CA PHE A 310 7.70 12.45 -9.02
C PHE A 310 8.86 13.27 -8.49
N GLY A 311 9.73 13.70 -9.40
CA GLY A 311 10.84 14.61 -9.13
C GLY A 311 10.51 16.07 -9.43
N ASP A 312 11.53 16.90 -9.32
CA ASP A 312 11.47 18.33 -9.56
C ASP A 312 11.36 18.62 -11.06
N GLY A 313 10.16 18.97 -11.51
CA GLY A 313 9.83 19.17 -12.92
C GLY A 313 10.00 17.93 -13.80
N GLU A 314 10.18 16.72 -13.23
CA GLU A 314 10.24 15.46 -13.96
C GLU A 314 9.42 14.32 -13.35
N ILE A 315 8.89 13.44 -14.20
CA ILE A 315 8.38 12.12 -13.80
C ILE A 315 9.31 11.07 -14.38
N SER A 316 9.75 10.13 -13.54
CA SER A 316 10.43 8.92 -13.97
C SER A 316 9.55 7.70 -13.77
N ILE A 317 9.53 6.83 -14.78
CA ILE A 317 8.91 5.50 -14.74
C ILE A 317 10.01 4.51 -15.08
N LYS A 318 10.41 3.69 -14.11
CA LYS A 318 11.39 2.60 -14.30
C LYS A 318 10.67 1.27 -14.23
N THR A 319 10.83 0.42 -15.24
CA THR A 319 10.47 -1.01 -15.16
C THR A 319 11.74 -1.81 -15.10
N GLN A 320 11.76 -2.81 -14.23
CA GLN A 320 12.91 -3.67 -13.99
C GLN A 320 12.46 -5.12 -13.85
N VAL A 321 13.23 -6.04 -14.42
CA VAL A 321 13.06 -7.48 -14.27
C VAL A 321 14.37 -8.04 -13.75
N ASN A 322 14.32 -8.66 -12.57
CA ASN A 322 15.43 -9.43 -12.03
C ASN A 322 15.29 -10.87 -12.52
N LEU A 323 16.39 -11.41 -13.04
CA LEU A 323 16.42 -12.69 -13.74
C LEU A 323 17.02 -13.77 -12.85
N SER A 324 16.38 -14.94 -12.82
CA SER A 324 16.94 -16.16 -12.22
C SER A 324 18.23 -16.61 -12.93
N GLU A 325 19.01 -17.47 -12.27
CA GLU A 325 20.24 -18.00 -12.87
C GLU A 325 19.98 -18.75 -14.19
N GLY A 326 18.87 -19.48 -14.32
CA GLY A 326 18.51 -20.16 -15.57
C GLY A 326 18.24 -19.21 -16.72
N ILE A 327 17.47 -18.15 -16.51
CA ILE A 327 17.21 -17.14 -17.55
C ILE A 327 18.52 -16.43 -17.94
N GLN A 328 19.37 -16.10 -16.97
CA GLN A 328 20.68 -15.49 -17.24
C GLN A 328 21.55 -16.39 -18.13
N LYS A 329 21.54 -17.71 -17.89
CA LYS A 329 22.27 -18.69 -18.69
C LYS A 329 21.76 -18.72 -20.14
N ILE A 330 20.44 -18.70 -20.34
CA ILE A 330 19.83 -18.67 -21.68
C ILE A 330 20.22 -17.40 -22.43
N LEU A 331 20.12 -16.23 -21.80
CA LEU A 331 20.52 -14.96 -22.41
C LEU A 331 21.99 -14.96 -22.83
N LYS A 332 22.86 -15.52 -21.99
CA LYS A 332 24.28 -15.66 -22.29
C LYS A 332 24.53 -16.60 -23.46
N GLU A 333 23.92 -17.78 -23.46
CA GLU A 333 24.16 -18.81 -24.48
C GLU A 333 23.57 -18.44 -25.86
N LYS A 334 22.40 -17.79 -25.88
CA LYS A 334 21.67 -17.50 -27.12
C LYS A 334 21.95 -16.09 -27.67
N LEU A 335 22.18 -15.11 -26.79
CA LEU A 335 22.27 -13.70 -27.16
C LEU A 335 23.60 -13.03 -26.76
N GLU A 336 24.51 -13.74 -26.08
CA GLU A 336 25.77 -13.20 -25.55
C GLU A 336 25.57 -12.02 -24.58
N ILE A 337 24.43 -12.00 -23.87
CA ILE A 337 24.11 -10.99 -22.86
C ILE A 337 24.38 -11.56 -21.46
N GLU A 338 25.27 -10.92 -20.71
CA GLU A 338 25.54 -11.24 -19.30
C GLU A 338 24.95 -10.15 -18.40
N THR A 339 23.77 -10.39 -17.84
CA THR A 339 23.11 -9.48 -16.90
C THR A 339 22.18 -10.24 -15.97
N SER A 340 22.10 -9.83 -14.71
CA SER A 340 21.10 -10.31 -13.74
C SER A 340 19.82 -9.46 -13.72
N GLU A 341 19.84 -8.33 -14.42
CA GLU A 341 18.76 -7.35 -14.44
C GLU A 341 18.52 -6.84 -15.87
N LEU A 342 17.26 -6.71 -16.26
CA LEU A 342 16.84 -5.94 -17.43
C LEU A 342 15.99 -4.77 -16.96
N SER A 343 16.37 -3.54 -17.29
CA SER A 343 15.60 -2.36 -16.92
C SER A 343 15.48 -1.34 -18.04
N ILE A 344 14.35 -0.63 -18.02
CA ILE A 344 14.06 0.52 -18.89
C ILE A 344 13.54 1.65 -18.02
N GLU A 345 14.05 2.86 -18.24
CA GLU A 345 13.62 4.06 -17.54
C GLU A 345 13.17 5.11 -18.55
N TYR A 346 11.95 5.60 -18.38
CA TYR A 346 11.39 6.72 -19.12
C TYR A 346 11.33 7.94 -18.22
N LYS A 347 11.98 9.04 -18.63
CA LYS A 347 11.92 10.33 -17.95
C LYS A 347 11.23 11.36 -18.81
N ALA A 348 10.17 11.95 -18.29
CA ALA A 348 9.49 13.09 -18.89
C ALA A 348 9.76 14.34 -18.05
N LYS A 349 10.34 15.38 -18.67
CA LYS A 349 10.54 16.69 -18.05
C LYS A 349 9.39 17.62 -18.45
N PHE A 350 8.69 18.16 -17.46
CA PHE A 350 7.51 19.02 -17.63
C PHE A 350 7.85 20.51 -17.48
N ASP A 351 8.79 20.85 -16.61
CA ASP A 351 9.23 22.22 -16.41
C ASP A 351 10.69 22.33 -15.93
N GLU A 352 11.19 23.56 -15.87
CA GLU A 352 12.52 23.88 -15.30
C GLU A 352 12.41 24.78 -14.07
N SER A 353 11.23 24.83 -13.44
CA SER A 353 10.96 25.69 -12.28
C SER A 353 11.72 25.23 -11.04
N GLY A 354 11.98 23.92 -10.95
CA GLY A 354 12.51 23.27 -9.75
C GLY A 354 11.43 22.89 -8.75
N ASP A 355 10.15 23.16 -9.04
CA ASP A 355 9.02 22.70 -8.24
C ASP A 355 8.74 21.21 -8.54
N ASN A 356 8.22 20.48 -7.56
CA ASN A 356 7.85 19.08 -7.77
C ASN A 356 6.72 18.95 -8.80
N THR A 357 6.79 17.91 -9.64
CA THR A 357 5.80 17.71 -10.71
C THR A 357 4.36 17.57 -10.20
N ILE A 358 4.14 16.97 -9.02
CA ILE A 358 2.80 16.87 -8.43
C ILE A 358 2.25 18.27 -8.13
N HIS A 359 3.05 19.10 -7.44
CA HIS A 359 2.70 20.48 -7.14
C HIS A 359 2.36 21.28 -8.41
N VAL A 360 3.22 21.18 -9.44
CA VAL A 360 3.03 21.89 -10.71
C VAL A 360 1.76 21.45 -11.43
N ALA A 361 1.47 20.14 -11.46
CA ALA A 361 0.27 19.60 -12.08
C ALA A 361 -1.00 20.10 -11.38
N LEU A 362 -1.07 19.99 -10.05
CA LEU A 362 -2.21 20.44 -9.26
C LEU A 362 -2.44 21.95 -9.40
N ARG A 363 -1.39 22.76 -9.24
CA ARG A 363 -1.43 24.22 -9.42
C ARG A 363 -1.94 24.60 -10.81
N SER A 364 -1.48 23.91 -11.85
CA SER A 364 -1.90 24.16 -13.24
C SER A 364 -3.38 23.85 -13.45
N ILE A 365 -3.87 22.71 -12.94
CA ILE A 365 -5.28 22.32 -13.04
C ILE A 365 -6.18 23.34 -12.32
N ILE A 366 -5.82 23.73 -11.10
CA ILE A 366 -6.59 24.70 -10.30
C ILE A 366 -6.59 26.07 -10.96
N THR A 367 -5.44 26.53 -11.47
CA THR A 367 -5.36 27.81 -12.19
C THR A 367 -6.20 27.81 -13.47
N LEU A 368 -6.19 26.71 -14.23
CA LEU A 368 -7.06 26.57 -15.42
C LEU A 368 -8.54 26.53 -15.00
N ALA A 369 -8.88 25.81 -13.94
CA ALA A 369 -10.24 25.75 -13.41
C ALA A 369 -10.75 27.15 -13.01
N ASP A 370 -9.96 27.97 -12.31
CA ASP A 370 -10.31 29.34 -11.96
C ASP A 370 -10.53 30.23 -13.21
N GLN A 371 -9.70 30.06 -14.25
CA GLN A 371 -9.82 30.83 -15.49
C GLN A 371 -11.04 30.45 -16.35
N PHE A 372 -11.39 29.15 -16.41
CA PHE A 372 -12.44 28.64 -17.29
C PHE A 372 -13.81 28.49 -16.61
N ILE A 373 -13.83 28.28 -15.30
CA ILE A 373 -15.07 28.12 -14.55
C ILE A 373 -15.53 29.50 -14.08
N SER A 374 -16.47 30.09 -14.84
CA SER A 374 -17.15 31.31 -14.41
C SER A 374 -17.75 31.13 -13.00
N PRO A 375 -17.71 32.15 -12.12
CA PRO A 375 -18.39 32.13 -10.81
C PRO A 375 -19.89 31.78 -10.89
N ARG A 376 -20.51 31.96 -12.08
CA ARG A 376 -21.90 31.55 -12.34
C ARG A 376 -22.11 30.05 -12.57
N MET A 377 -21.08 29.30 -12.98
CA MET A 377 -21.15 27.84 -13.13
C MET A 377 -20.87 27.12 -11.82
N LEU A 378 -20.00 27.65 -10.95
CA LEU A 378 -19.78 27.11 -9.59
C LEU A 378 -21.06 27.09 -8.74
N ARG A 379 -21.87 28.16 -8.80
CA ARG A 379 -23.20 28.22 -8.14
C ARG A 379 -24.27 27.24 -8.67
N ARG A 380 -23.98 26.51 -9.75
CA ARG A 380 -24.92 25.53 -10.34
C ARG A 380 -24.46 24.08 -10.19
N LEU A 381 -23.20 23.86 -9.83
CA LEU A 381 -22.62 22.52 -9.65
C LEU A 381 -22.60 22.09 -8.17
N PHE A 382 -22.77 23.02 -7.24
CA PHE A 382 -22.85 22.78 -5.80
C PHE A 382 -23.99 23.59 -5.19
#